data_AF-A0A7C4NV03-F1
#
_entry.id   AF-A0A7C4NV03-F1
#
_cell.length_a   1.000
_cell.length_b   1.000
_cell.length_c   1.000
_cell.angle_alpha   90.00
_cell.angle_beta   90.00
_cell.angle_gamma   90.00
#
_symmetry.space_group_name_H-M   'P 1'
#
loop_
_entity.id
_entity.type
_entity.pdbx_description
1 polymer ?
#
loop_
_entity_poly.entity_id
_entity_poly.type
_entity_poly.pdbx_seq_one_letter_code
_entity_poly.pdbx_strand_id
1 'polypeptide(L)'
;MSNSAPMPFGPLLAYRQWLIRWSAWEFWPLWLTAVPIVGMYLWFALRARHLFFFSNVNPAIPLGGAMGESKRAILDLLPSHVRPATAWVPARLPFDEVLQRMAAAGITFPVVAKPDIGERGFLVKKADTPEALREHLQQYEADFLVQEFLEGPVEAAVMFCRYPDGRFALLSVCLKEFLSVTGDGHSTVADLLARHPRALLQQQRLERARQLGLLDRAVPWQAELGAQADALKQALVSRPDEVPGMLDSWMTETIRHLGLEALC
;
A
#
# COMPACT_ATOMS: atom_id res chain seq x y z
N MET A 1 -17.52 -15.98 4.86
CA MET A 1 -17.08 -16.98 3.87
C MET A 1 -18.04 -16.90 2.69
N SER A 2 -17.68 -16.10 1.67
CA SER A 2 -18.46 -16.05 0.42
C SER A 2 -18.04 -17.24 -0.43
N ASN A 3 -19.02 -18.08 -0.79
CA ASN A 3 -18.82 -19.28 -1.58
C ASN A 3 -18.91 -18.88 -3.06
N SER A 4 -17.88 -18.20 -3.58
CA SER A 4 -17.79 -17.92 -5.02
C SER A 4 -17.28 -19.18 -5.73
N ALA A 5 -18.02 -19.60 -6.76
CA ALA A 5 -17.66 -20.77 -7.56
C ALA A 5 -16.25 -20.57 -8.16
N PRO A 6 -15.35 -21.57 -8.04
CA PRO A 6 -14.03 -21.47 -8.64
C PRO A 6 -14.17 -21.19 -10.14
N MET A 7 -13.32 -20.31 -10.66
CA MET A 7 -13.18 -20.10 -12.11
C MET A 7 -13.10 -21.48 -12.81
N PRO A 8 -13.69 -21.65 -14.01
CA PRO A 8 -13.71 -22.92 -14.74
C PRO A 8 -12.33 -23.13 -15.37
N PHE A 9 -11.31 -23.25 -14.53
CA PHE A 9 -9.99 -23.62 -14.94
C PHE A 9 -9.88 -25.14 -14.81
N GLY A 10 -9.43 -25.79 -15.87
CA GLY A 10 -9.31 -27.26 -15.90
C GLY A 10 -8.49 -27.82 -14.72
N PRO A 11 -8.60 -29.14 -14.44
CA PRO A 11 -8.00 -29.78 -13.26
C PRO A 11 -6.49 -29.55 -13.11
N LEU A 12 -5.77 -29.34 -14.22
CA LEU A 12 -4.35 -29.01 -14.25
C LEU A 12 -4.01 -27.67 -13.58
N LEU A 13 -4.87 -26.66 -13.73
CA LEU A 13 -4.64 -25.35 -13.13
C LEU A 13 -5.01 -25.34 -11.64
N ALA A 14 -5.99 -26.15 -11.22
CA ALA A 14 -6.31 -26.35 -9.81
C ALA A 14 -5.14 -27.02 -9.05
N TYR A 15 -4.51 -28.02 -9.66
CA TYR A 15 -3.29 -28.63 -9.13
C TYR A 15 -2.14 -27.63 -9.05
N ARG A 16 -1.94 -26.82 -10.09
CA ARG A 16 -0.94 -25.74 -10.10
C ARG A 16 -1.20 -24.71 -8.99
N GLN A 17 -2.45 -24.30 -8.78
CA GLN A 17 -2.84 -23.39 -7.68
C GLN A 17 -2.56 -24.00 -6.31
N TRP A 18 -2.84 -25.29 -6.13
CA TRP A 18 -2.53 -26.00 -4.90
C TRP A 18 -1.02 -26.03 -4.63
N LEU A 19 -0.20 -26.37 -5.62
CA LEU A 19 1.26 -26.33 -5.49
C LEU A 19 1.79 -24.92 -5.17
N ILE A 20 1.28 -23.89 -5.85
CA ILE A 20 1.69 -22.50 -5.58
C ILE A 20 1.32 -22.10 -4.15
N ARG A 21 0.15 -22.50 -3.63
CA ARG A 21 -0.22 -22.22 -2.24
C ARG A 21 0.74 -22.82 -1.23
N TRP A 22 1.33 -23.98 -1.52
CA TRP A 22 2.33 -24.59 -0.63
C TRP A 22 3.70 -23.93 -0.71
N SER A 23 4.10 -23.39 -1.87
CA SER A 23 5.39 -22.70 -2.02
C SER A 23 5.33 -21.19 -1.71
N ALA A 24 4.16 -20.56 -1.85
CA ALA A 24 3.95 -19.13 -1.61
C ALA A 24 3.36 -18.90 -0.22
N TRP A 25 4.26 -18.77 0.77
CA TRP A 25 3.94 -18.50 2.18
C TRP A 25 3.02 -17.29 2.40
N GLU A 26 3.02 -16.31 1.49
CA GLU A 26 2.16 -15.13 1.53
C GLU A 26 0.65 -15.43 1.45
N PHE A 27 0.28 -16.63 0.96
CA PHE A 27 -1.11 -17.09 0.89
C PHE A 27 -1.50 -18.09 1.98
N TRP A 28 -0.59 -18.38 2.92
CA TRP A 28 -0.89 -19.27 4.04
C TRP A 28 -1.87 -18.61 5.02
N PRO A 29 -2.64 -19.39 5.78
CA PRO A 29 -3.48 -18.85 6.84
C PRO A 29 -2.67 -18.01 7.82
N LEU A 30 -3.20 -16.83 8.18
CA LEU A 30 -2.51 -15.87 9.04
C LEU A 30 -2.03 -16.45 10.37
N TRP A 31 -2.79 -17.38 10.96
CA TRP A 31 -2.41 -18.01 12.23
C TRP A 31 -1.12 -18.84 12.11
N LEU A 32 -0.87 -19.46 10.95
CA LEU A 32 0.29 -20.31 10.72
C LEU A 32 1.54 -19.46 10.49
N THR A 33 1.42 -18.38 9.69
CA THR A 33 2.50 -17.42 9.48
C THR A 33 2.81 -16.61 10.73
N ALA A 34 1.84 -16.45 11.64
CA ALA A 34 2.04 -15.78 12.92
C ALA A 34 2.85 -16.61 13.94
N VAL A 35 2.89 -17.95 13.84
CA VAL A 35 3.61 -18.80 14.83
C VAL A 35 5.07 -18.39 15.04
N PRO A 36 5.93 -18.28 14.00
CA PRO A 36 7.32 -17.85 14.19
C PRO A 36 7.43 -16.42 14.73
N ILE A 37 6.54 -15.53 14.31
CA ILE A 37 6.51 -14.12 14.75
C ILE A 37 6.19 -14.05 16.24
N VAL A 38 5.16 -14.76 16.70
CA VAL A 38 4.75 -14.83 18.10
C VAL A 38 5.85 -15.48 18.95
N GLY A 39 6.48 -16.56 18.47
CA GLY A 39 7.60 -17.19 19.18
C GLY A 39 8.78 -16.22 19.36
N MET A 40 9.16 -15.50 18.31
CA MET A 40 10.21 -14.48 18.38
C MET A 40 9.83 -13.32 19.30
N TYR A 41 8.58 -12.84 19.22
CA TYR A 41 8.04 -11.81 20.10
C TYR A 41 8.12 -12.24 21.57
N LEU A 42 7.65 -13.45 21.92
CA LEU A 42 7.68 -13.95 23.29
C LEU A 42 9.11 -14.08 23.81
N TRP A 43 10.03 -14.56 22.97
CA TRP A 43 11.45 -14.65 23.32
C TRP A 43 12.05 -13.28 23.64
N PHE A 44 11.82 -12.27 22.80
CA PHE A 44 12.31 -10.91 23.04
C PHE A 44 11.60 -10.23 24.21
N ALA A 45 10.30 -10.41 24.37
CA ALA A 45 9.54 -9.88 25.50
C ALA A 45 10.04 -10.44 26.83
N LEU A 46 10.37 -11.73 26.88
CA LEU A 46 10.97 -12.36 28.04
C LEU A 46 12.39 -11.83 28.31
N ARG A 47 13.22 -11.73 27.28
CA ARG A 47 14.59 -11.21 27.38
C ARG A 47 14.62 -9.74 27.84
N ALA A 48 13.71 -8.92 27.31
CA ALA A 48 13.55 -7.52 27.68
C ALA A 48 12.83 -7.34 29.02
N ARG A 49 12.21 -8.41 29.56
CA ARG A 49 11.34 -8.39 30.75
C ARG A 49 10.21 -7.35 30.61
N HIS A 50 9.74 -7.14 29.39
CA HIS A 50 8.77 -6.10 29.05
C HIS A 50 7.95 -6.55 27.83
N LEU A 51 6.64 -6.74 28.03
CA LEU A 51 5.74 -7.22 26.98
C LEU A 51 5.59 -6.26 25.80
N PHE A 52 5.80 -4.97 26.03
CA PHE A 52 5.69 -3.92 25.02
C PHE A 52 7.07 -3.37 24.63
N PHE A 53 8.14 -4.20 24.63
CA PHE A 53 9.51 -3.73 24.37
C PHE A 53 9.64 -2.97 23.03
N PHE A 54 8.78 -3.30 22.06
CA PHE A 54 8.74 -2.67 20.76
C PHE A 54 8.25 -1.21 20.80
N SER A 55 7.59 -0.77 21.87
CA SER A 55 7.11 0.62 22.00
C SER A 55 8.22 1.66 21.97
N ASN A 56 9.47 1.24 22.19
CA ASN A 56 10.64 2.10 22.28
C ASN A 56 11.50 2.08 21.00
N VAL A 57 11.07 1.37 19.95
CA VAL A 57 11.87 1.19 18.72
C VAL A 57 11.91 2.47 17.88
N ASN A 58 10.81 3.21 17.82
CA ASN A 58 10.71 4.52 17.15
C ASN A 58 10.26 5.57 18.18
N PRO A 59 11.16 6.10 19.02
CA PRO A 59 10.78 6.93 20.17
C PRO A 59 10.09 8.25 19.78
N ALA A 60 10.29 8.73 18.55
CA ALA A 60 9.61 9.90 18.01
C ALA A 60 8.13 9.65 17.68
N ILE A 61 7.69 8.37 17.66
CA ILE A 61 6.32 7.97 17.33
C ILE A 61 5.69 7.30 18.57
N PRO A 62 4.48 7.71 19.01
CA PRO A 62 3.79 7.05 20.10
C PRO A 62 3.70 5.53 19.91
N LEU A 63 4.00 4.77 20.97
CA LEU A 63 4.05 3.30 20.97
C LEU A 63 4.94 2.69 19.88
N GLY A 64 5.94 3.42 19.38
CA GLY A 64 6.80 2.98 18.29
C GLY A 64 6.09 2.82 16.94
N GLY A 65 4.87 3.37 16.80
CA GLY A 65 4.01 3.19 15.63
C GLY A 65 3.19 1.89 15.65
N ALA A 66 3.02 1.26 16.82
CA ALA A 66 2.26 0.02 16.93
C ALA A 66 0.74 0.21 16.81
N MET A 67 0.22 1.37 17.23
CA MET A 67 -1.20 1.67 17.16
C MET A 67 -1.46 3.17 17.37
N GLY A 68 -2.43 3.72 16.62
CA GLY A 68 -3.00 5.04 16.90
C GLY A 68 -2.11 6.21 16.53
N GLU A 69 -1.18 6.02 15.60
CA GLU A 69 -0.26 7.05 15.16
C GLU A 69 -0.97 8.18 14.39
N SER A 70 -0.57 9.43 14.68
CA SER A 70 -0.98 10.61 13.92
C SER A 70 -0.10 10.73 12.68
N LYS A 71 -0.72 10.66 11.50
CA LYS A 71 -0.03 10.87 10.21
C LYS A 71 0.58 12.25 10.14
N ARG A 72 -0.10 13.26 10.69
CA ARG A 72 0.41 14.62 10.78
C ARG A 72 1.67 14.67 11.63
N ALA A 73 1.65 14.11 12.84
CA ALA A 73 2.81 14.13 13.73
C ALA A 73 4.03 13.46 13.09
N ILE A 74 3.84 12.33 12.40
CA ILE A 74 4.92 11.65 11.68
C ILE A 74 5.42 12.49 10.50
N LEU A 75 4.52 13.06 9.70
CA LEU A 75 4.90 13.93 8.59
C LEU A 75 5.68 15.14 9.09
N ASP A 76 5.33 15.67 10.26
CA ASP A 76 5.98 16.81 10.90
C ASP A 76 7.43 16.55 11.36
N LEU A 77 7.86 15.29 11.41
CA LEU A 77 9.26 14.90 11.66
C LEU A 77 10.14 14.96 10.41
N LEU A 78 9.56 14.89 9.21
CA LEU A 78 10.31 14.80 7.95
C LEU A 78 10.77 16.18 7.46
N PRO A 79 11.84 16.32 6.66
CA PRO A 79 12.15 17.61 6.03
C PRO A 79 11.01 18.11 5.11
N SER A 80 10.78 19.43 5.02
CA SER A 80 9.66 19.97 4.25
C SER A 80 9.73 19.67 2.74
N HIS A 81 10.94 19.51 2.17
CA HIS A 81 11.13 19.26 0.73
C HIS A 81 10.74 17.85 0.28
N VAL A 82 10.49 16.93 1.22
CA VAL A 82 10.10 15.54 0.92
C VAL A 82 8.65 15.24 1.27
N ARG A 83 7.95 16.22 1.86
CA ARG A 83 6.54 16.10 2.20
C ARG A 83 5.70 16.57 1.00
N PRO A 84 4.60 15.89 0.68
CA PRO A 84 3.61 16.46 -0.24
C PRO A 84 2.97 17.71 0.38
N ALA A 85 2.52 18.62 -0.48
CA ALA A 85 1.68 19.74 -0.06
C ALA A 85 0.47 19.20 0.71
N THR A 86 0.27 19.71 1.93
CA THR A 86 -0.69 19.16 2.89
C THR A 86 -1.44 20.28 3.60
N ALA A 87 -2.77 20.22 3.55
CA ALA A 87 -3.67 21.05 4.32
C ALA A 87 -4.27 20.25 5.48
N TRP A 88 -4.12 20.76 6.70
CA TRP A 88 -4.76 20.19 7.89
C TRP A 88 -6.22 20.65 7.99
N VAL A 89 -7.13 19.69 8.13
CA VAL A 89 -8.57 19.92 8.19
C VAL A 89 -9.12 19.27 9.46
N PRO A 90 -9.30 20.04 10.55
CA PRO A 90 -10.03 19.56 11.73
C PRO A 90 -11.45 19.13 11.39
N ALA A 91 -12.01 18.23 12.19
CA ALA A 91 -13.40 17.86 12.12
C ALA A 91 -14.31 19.10 12.18
N ARG A 92 -15.35 19.12 11.33
CA ARG A 92 -16.36 20.19 11.25
C ARG A 92 -15.82 21.57 10.84
N LEU A 93 -14.61 21.66 10.27
CA LEU A 93 -14.13 22.91 9.66
C LEU A 93 -15.06 23.35 8.52
N PRO A 94 -15.49 24.63 8.44
CA PRO A 94 -16.28 25.12 7.31
C PRO A 94 -15.57 24.88 5.98
N PHE A 95 -16.31 24.44 4.97
CA PHE A 95 -15.70 24.03 3.70
C PHE A 95 -14.97 25.17 2.97
N ASP A 96 -15.43 26.41 3.11
CA ASP A 96 -14.74 27.57 2.54
C ASP A 96 -13.34 27.76 3.19
N GLU A 97 -13.21 27.51 4.49
CA GLU A 97 -11.91 27.53 5.17
C GLU A 97 -11.01 26.36 4.73
N VAL A 98 -11.59 25.20 4.42
CA VAL A 98 -10.84 24.08 3.83
C VAL A 98 -10.21 24.51 2.51
N LEU A 99 -10.99 25.13 1.62
CA LEU A 99 -10.51 25.61 0.33
C LEU A 99 -9.44 26.70 0.49
N GLN A 100 -9.58 27.61 1.45
CA GLN A 100 -8.56 28.63 1.75
C GLN A 100 -7.25 27.99 2.22
N ARG A 101 -7.30 26.98 3.09
CA ARG A 101 -6.10 26.26 3.54
C ARG A 101 -5.43 25.49 2.40
N MET A 102 -6.21 24.86 1.54
CA MET A 102 -5.70 24.20 0.34
C MET A 102 -4.98 25.20 -0.57
N ALA A 103 -5.62 26.34 -0.85
CA ALA A 103 -5.03 27.40 -1.68
C ALA A 103 -3.74 27.96 -1.07
N ALA A 104 -3.70 28.20 0.25
CA ALA A 104 -2.51 28.66 0.95
C ALA A 104 -1.35 27.65 0.92
N ALA A 105 -1.67 26.36 0.86
CA ALA A 105 -0.71 25.27 0.71
C ALA A 105 -0.36 24.95 -0.76
N GLY A 106 -0.94 25.67 -1.73
CA GLY A 106 -0.72 25.44 -3.16
C GLY A 106 -1.37 24.15 -3.71
N ILE A 107 -2.36 23.60 -3.01
CA ILE A 107 -3.00 22.33 -3.37
C ILE A 107 -4.14 22.56 -4.37
N THR A 108 -4.11 21.83 -5.48
CA THR A 108 -5.15 21.81 -6.50
C THR A 108 -5.76 20.41 -6.64
N PHE A 109 -6.94 20.33 -7.27
CA PHE A 109 -7.58 19.04 -7.55
C PHE A 109 -6.86 18.32 -8.72
N PRO A 110 -6.81 16.97 -8.70
CA PRO A 110 -7.39 16.08 -7.70
C PRO A 110 -6.60 16.04 -6.38
N VAL A 111 -7.30 15.75 -5.28
CA VAL A 111 -6.71 15.66 -3.93
C VAL A 111 -6.97 14.31 -3.29
N VAL A 112 -6.16 13.96 -2.29
CA VAL A 112 -6.40 12.81 -1.41
C VAL A 112 -6.71 13.31 -0.01
N ALA A 113 -7.90 12.97 0.49
CA ALA A 113 -8.28 13.15 1.88
C ALA A 113 -8.04 11.85 2.65
N LYS A 114 -7.26 11.91 3.74
CA LYS A 114 -7.00 10.77 4.62
C LYS A 114 -7.16 11.18 6.09
N PRO A 115 -7.75 10.34 6.95
CA PRO A 115 -7.88 10.68 8.36
C PRO A 115 -6.49 10.71 9.02
N ASP A 116 -6.30 11.59 10.00
CA ASP A 116 -5.04 11.69 10.73
C ASP A 116 -4.66 10.36 11.38
N ILE A 117 -5.61 9.78 12.10
CA ILE A 117 -5.49 8.47 12.74
C ILE A 117 -6.34 7.49 11.93
N GLY A 118 -5.72 6.40 11.47
CA GLY A 118 -6.43 5.37 10.69
C GLY A 118 -5.48 4.48 9.91
N GLU A 119 -5.88 3.23 9.72
CA GLU A 119 -5.04 2.19 9.13
C GLU A 119 -5.65 1.63 7.83
N ARG A 120 -4.83 0.93 7.03
CA ARG A 120 -5.28 0.10 5.88
C ARG A 120 -6.12 0.83 4.83
N GLY A 121 -5.87 2.13 4.65
CA GLY A 121 -6.61 2.96 3.69
C GLY A 121 -8.05 3.26 4.11
N PHE A 122 -8.42 2.97 5.36
CA PHE A 122 -9.74 3.28 5.88
C PHE A 122 -9.99 4.81 5.81
N LEU A 123 -11.14 5.19 5.25
CA LEU A 123 -11.55 6.59 5.00
C LEU A 123 -10.62 7.41 4.10
N VAL A 124 -9.68 6.76 3.40
CA VAL A 124 -8.88 7.44 2.38
C VAL A 124 -9.73 7.59 1.11
N LYS A 125 -9.81 8.82 0.59
CA LYS A 125 -10.60 9.15 -0.59
C LYS A 125 -9.82 10.06 -1.52
N LYS A 126 -9.71 9.66 -2.79
CA LYS A 126 -9.39 10.57 -3.89
C LYS A 126 -10.64 11.37 -4.25
N ALA A 127 -10.53 12.69 -4.26
CA ALA A 127 -11.58 13.61 -4.67
C ALA A 127 -11.09 14.43 -5.88
N ASP A 128 -11.78 14.30 -7.00
CA ASP A 128 -11.45 15.02 -8.24
C ASP A 128 -12.14 16.40 -8.30
N THR A 129 -13.15 16.65 -7.45
CA THR A 129 -13.89 17.93 -7.39
C THR A 129 -14.08 18.42 -5.96
N PRO A 130 -14.33 19.73 -5.76
CA PRO A 130 -14.67 20.30 -4.45
C PRO A 130 -15.88 19.63 -3.79
N GLU A 131 -16.91 19.30 -4.57
CA GLU A 131 -18.13 18.68 -4.06
C GLU A 131 -17.85 17.29 -3.49
N ALA A 132 -17.07 16.49 -4.21
CA ALA A 132 -16.65 15.16 -3.76
C ALA A 132 -15.82 15.22 -2.47
N LEU A 133 -14.96 16.24 -2.33
CA LEU A 133 -14.20 16.46 -1.10
C LEU A 133 -15.13 16.87 0.06
N ARG A 134 -16.04 17.81 -0.18
CA ARG A 134 -17.00 18.29 0.82
C ARG A 134 -17.85 17.16 1.37
N GLU A 135 -18.41 16.34 0.49
CA GLU A 135 -19.23 15.17 0.87
C GLU A 135 -18.45 14.22 1.77
N HIS A 136 -17.20 13.90 1.39
CA HIS A 136 -16.35 13.01 2.17
C HIS A 136 -16.02 13.57 3.57
N LEU A 137 -15.66 14.85 3.66
CA LEU A 137 -15.32 15.49 4.93
C LEU A 137 -16.53 15.65 5.86
N GLN A 138 -17.73 15.85 5.31
CA GLN A 138 -18.97 15.97 6.10
C GLN A 138 -19.50 14.61 6.58
N GLN A 139 -19.15 13.53 5.90
CA GLN A 139 -19.61 12.19 6.24
C GLN A 139 -18.99 11.65 7.55
N TYR A 140 -17.79 12.10 7.91
CA TYR A 140 -17.04 11.54 9.02
C TYR A 140 -16.59 12.63 10.01
N GLU A 141 -16.87 12.42 11.29
CA GLU A 141 -16.39 13.28 12.38
C GLU A 141 -14.95 12.93 12.77
N ALA A 142 -14.00 13.22 11.88
CA ALA A 142 -12.59 12.99 12.10
C ALA A 142 -11.76 14.16 11.54
N ASP A 143 -10.54 14.30 12.04
CA ASP A 143 -9.58 15.21 11.44
C ASP A 143 -8.93 14.57 10.21
N PHE A 144 -8.75 15.36 9.17
CA PHE A 144 -8.21 14.94 7.88
C PHE A 144 -6.96 15.71 7.49
N LEU A 145 -6.09 15.01 6.77
CA LEU A 145 -5.06 15.60 5.93
C LEU A 145 -5.59 15.58 4.49
N VAL A 146 -5.70 16.76 3.88
CA VAL A 146 -5.98 16.92 2.45
C VAL A 146 -4.65 17.19 1.76
N GLN A 147 -4.25 16.32 0.86
CA GLN A 147 -2.96 16.38 0.17
C GLN A 147 -3.14 16.44 -1.34
N GLU A 148 -2.16 17.02 -2.03
CA GLU A 148 -2.06 16.88 -3.48
C GLU A 148 -2.04 15.40 -3.88
N PHE A 149 -2.65 15.08 -5.02
CA PHE A 149 -2.56 13.75 -5.59
C PHE A 149 -1.28 13.62 -6.41
N LEU A 150 -0.36 12.77 -5.93
CA LEU A 150 0.93 12.53 -6.61
C LEU A 150 0.79 11.45 -7.68
N GLU A 151 1.10 11.80 -8.93
CA GLU A 151 1.14 10.88 -10.08
C GLU A 151 2.58 10.42 -10.35
N GLY A 152 3.20 9.81 -9.34
CA GLY A 152 4.52 9.21 -9.48
C GLY A 152 4.48 7.95 -10.35
N PRO A 153 5.56 7.65 -11.10
CA PRO A 153 5.62 6.45 -11.95
C PRO A 153 5.67 5.16 -11.12
N VAL A 154 6.10 5.25 -9.86
CA VAL A 154 6.33 4.12 -8.96
C VAL A 154 5.94 4.50 -7.54
N GLU A 155 5.17 3.64 -6.87
CA GLU A 155 5.02 3.67 -5.42
C GLU A 155 5.89 2.57 -4.81
N ALA A 156 6.73 2.91 -3.83
CA ALA A 156 7.59 1.95 -3.16
C ALA A 156 7.40 2.02 -1.65
N ALA A 157 7.25 0.87 -1.00
CA ALA A 157 7.36 0.73 0.44
C ALA A 157 8.80 0.36 0.79
N VAL A 158 9.44 1.19 1.63
CA VAL A 158 10.83 1.00 2.05
C VAL A 158 10.86 0.68 3.53
N MET A 159 11.54 -0.41 3.90
CA MET A 159 11.78 -0.81 5.27
C MET A 159 13.27 -0.72 5.57
N PHE A 160 13.63 0.02 6.61
CA PHE A 160 15.01 0.21 7.03
C PHE A 160 15.11 0.16 8.56
N CYS A 161 16.34 0.07 9.06
CA CYS A 161 16.66 0.07 10.48
C CYS A 161 17.91 0.91 10.74
N ARG A 162 17.88 1.69 11.83
CA ARG A 162 19.04 2.35 12.42
C ARG A 162 19.39 1.65 13.73
N TYR A 163 20.63 1.20 13.86
CA TYR A 163 21.15 0.54 15.05
C TYR A 163 21.61 1.57 16.10
N PRO A 164 21.66 1.21 17.40
CA PRO A 164 22.11 2.11 18.47
C PRO A 164 23.55 2.62 18.29
N ASP A 165 24.39 1.88 17.56
CA ASP A 165 25.76 2.26 17.23
C ASP A 165 25.85 3.19 16.01
N GLY A 166 24.71 3.66 15.50
CA GLY A 166 24.62 4.55 14.35
C GLY A 166 24.70 3.85 13.00
N ARG A 167 24.88 2.51 12.97
CA ARG A 167 24.81 1.78 11.69
C ARG A 167 23.41 1.84 11.12
N PHE A 168 23.35 1.78 9.80
CA PHE A 168 22.12 1.84 9.03
C PHE A 168 22.00 0.60 8.14
N ALA A 169 20.80 0.03 8.03
CA ALA A 169 20.52 -1.08 7.14
C ALA A 169 19.17 -0.91 6.43
N LEU A 170 19.20 -0.99 5.11
CA LEU A 170 18.01 -1.14 4.29
C LEU A 170 17.60 -2.62 4.32
N LEU A 171 16.39 -2.90 4.81
CA LEU A 171 15.92 -4.28 5.01
C LEU A 171 15.14 -4.80 3.81
N SER A 172 14.28 -3.97 3.22
CA SER A 172 13.53 -4.33 2.03
C SER A 172 12.99 -3.11 1.28
N VAL A 173 12.83 -3.25 -0.02
CA VAL A 173 12.00 -2.36 -0.84
C VAL A 173 10.91 -3.21 -1.47
N CYS A 174 9.70 -2.70 -1.54
CA CYS A 174 8.56 -3.35 -2.18
C CYS A 174 7.90 -2.35 -3.12
N LEU A 175 8.04 -2.57 -4.42
CA LEU A 175 7.31 -1.81 -5.42
C LEU A 175 5.84 -2.23 -5.40
N LYS A 176 4.95 -1.24 -5.41
CA LYS A 176 3.51 -1.46 -5.55
C LYS A 176 3.13 -1.14 -6.98
N GLU A 177 2.81 -2.18 -7.71
CA GLU A 177 2.29 -2.07 -9.07
C GLU A 177 0.87 -2.59 -9.13
N PHE A 178 0.08 -2.00 -10.03
CA PHE A 178 -1.22 -2.54 -10.38
C PHE A 178 -1.06 -3.78 -11.24
N LEU A 179 -1.96 -4.75 -11.05
CA LEU A 179 -2.02 -5.92 -11.91
C LEU A 179 -2.28 -5.49 -13.36
N SER A 180 -1.34 -5.77 -14.25
CA SER A 180 -1.45 -5.53 -15.69
C SER A 180 -1.20 -6.79 -16.50
N VAL A 181 -1.71 -6.79 -17.73
CA VAL A 181 -1.42 -7.81 -18.75
C VAL A 181 -1.08 -7.10 -20.05
N THR A 182 -0.12 -7.65 -20.78
CA THR A 182 0.25 -7.20 -22.12
C THR A 182 -0.29 -8.18 -23.14
N GLY A 183 -1.01 -7.68 -24.14
CA GLY A 183 -1.64 -8.52 -25.15
C GLY A 183 -0.64 -9.15 -26.11
N ASP A 184 -0.86 -10.43 -26.37
CA ASP A 184 -0.21 -11.18 -27.43
C ASP A 184 -1.07 -11.26 -28.71
N GLY A 185 -2.11 -10.42 -28.81
CA GLY A 185 -2.97 -10.29 -29.99
C GLY A 185 -4.03 -11.38 -30.14
N HIS A 186 -3.98 -12.44 -29.33
CA HIS A 186 -4.87 -13.60 -29.45
C HIS A 186 -5.50 -14.02 -28.12
N SER A 187 -4.80 -13.84 -27.01
CA SER A 187 -5.24 -14.31 -25.70
C SER A 187 -6.20 -13.33 -25.01
N THR A 188 -7.08 -13.87 -24.17
CA THR A 188 -7.92 -13.07 -23.29
C THR A 188 -7.15 -12.58 -22.06
N VAL A 189 -7.70 -11.59 -21.35
CA VAL A 189 -7.15 -11.15 -20.05
C VAL A 189 -7.05 -12.34 -19.08
N ALA A 190 -8.06 -13.23 -19.03
CA ALA A 190 -8.03 -14.41 -18.19
C ALA A 190 -6.86 -15.35 -18.52
N ASP A 191 -6.62 -15.61 -19.81
CA ASP A 191 -5.52 -16.46 -20.28
C ASP A 191 -4.16 -15.87 -19.91
N LEU A 192 -3.99 -14.56 -20.09
CA LEU A 192 -2.76 -13.85 -19.76
C LEU A 192 -2.52 -13.85 -18.25
N LEU A 193 -3.54 -13.57 -17.44
CA LEU A 193 -3.46 -13.64 -15.98
C LEU A 193 -3.13 -15.06 -15.50
N ALA A 194 -3.67 -16.09 -16.13
CA ALA A 194 -3.42 -17.48 -15.75
C ALA A 194 -1.96 -17.93 -15.95
N ARG A 195 -1.18 -17.20 -16.74
CA ARG A 195 0.27 -17.44 -16.88
C ARG A 195 1.02 -17.05 -15.61
N HIS A 196 0.53 -16.05 -14.87
CA HIS A 196 1.16 -15.52 -13.66
C HIS A 196 0.68 -16.22 -12.38
N PRO A 197 1.57 -16.92 -11.63
CA PRO A 197 1.21 -17.64 -10.40
C PRO A 197 0.47 -16.79 -9.37
N ARG A 198 0.84 -15.52 -9.20
CA ARG A 198 0.24 -14.63 -8.20
C ARG A 198 -1.17 -14.17 -8.59
N ALA A 199 -1.43 -13.96 -9.88
CA ALA A 199 -2.76 -13.59 -10.36
C ALA A 199 -3.78 -14.72 -10.13
N LEU A 200 -3.35 -15.98 -10.28
CA LEU A 200 -4.19 -17.16 -10.04
C LEU A 200 -4.73 -17.26 -8.61
N LEU A 201 -4.05 -16.65 -7.64
CA LEU A 201 -4.44 -16.68 -6.23
C LEU A 201 -5.28 -15.46 -5.81
N GLN A 202 -5.45 -14.48 -6.70
CA GLN A 202 -6.26 -13.27 -6.48
C GLN A 202 -7.68 -13.37 -7.05
N GLN A 203 -8.20 -14.58 -7.29
CA GLN A 203 -9.50 -14.78 -7.95
C GLN A 203 -10.65 -14.00 -7.32
N GLN A 204 -10.73 -13.96 -5.98
CA GLN A 204 -11.77 -13.20 -5.27
C GLN A 204 -11.70 -11.69 -5.59
N ARG A 205 -10.50 -11.13 -5.76
CA ARG A 205 -10.32 -9.72 -6.12
C ARG A 205 -10.68 -9.44 -7.58
N LEU A 206 -10.60 -10.47 -8.43
CA LEU A 206 -10.92 -10.38 -9.86
C LEU A 206 -12.42 -10.59 -10.16
N GLU A 207 -13.25 -10.94 -9.17
CA GLU A 207 -14.69 -11.15 -9.36
C GLU A 207 -15.39 -9.93 -9.97
N ARG A 208 -15.02 -8.72 -9.55
CA ARG A 208 -15.57 -7.49 -10.11
C ARG A 208 -15.17 -7.31 -11.57
N ALA A 209 -13.91 -7.58 -11.93
CA ALA A 209 -13.45 -7.53 -13.31
C ALA A 209 -14.19 -8.57 -14.18
N ARG A 210 -14.51 -9.73 -13.59
CA ARG A 210 -15.31 -10.77 -14.24
C ARG A 210 -16.74 -10.33 -14.51
N GLN A 211 -17.42 -9.74 -13.53
CA GLN A 211 -18.79 -9.22 -13.70
C GLN A 211 -18.89 -8.15 -14.80
N LEU A 212 -17.81 -7.40 -15.02
CA LEU A 212 -17.70 -6.39 -16.07
C LEU A 212 -17.27 -6.96 -17.43
N GLY A 213 -17.10 -8.28 -17.56
CA GLY A 213 -16.66 -8.94 -18.81
C GLY A 213 -15.22 -8.63 -19.20
N LEU A 214 -14.41 -8.04 -18.31
CA LEU A 214 -13.02 -7.67 -18.61
C LEU A 214 -12.13 -8.90 -18.79
N LEU A 215 -12.43 -9.99 -18.09
CA LEU A 215 -11.63 -11.21 -18.12
C LEU A 215 -11.71 -11.93 -19.47
N ASP A 216 -12.84 -11.83 -20.17
CA ASP A 216 -13.08 -12.51 -21.45
C ASP A 216 -12.63 -11.67 -22.65
N ARG A 217 -12.14 -10.45 -22.41
CA ARG A 217 -11.70 -9.52 -23.45
C ARG A 217 -10.36 -9.95 -24.04
N ALA A 218 -10.29 -10.06 -25.36
CA ALA A 218 -9.01 -10.21 -26.08
C ALA A 218 -8.17 -8.93 -25.95
N VAL A 219 -6.88 -9.11 -25.68
CA VAL A 219 -5.94 -7.98 -25.54
C VAL A 219 -5.14 -7.83 -26.84
N PRO A 220 -5.26 -6.71 -27.57
CA PRO A 220 -4.51 -6.48 -28.80
C PRO A 220 -3.00 -6.59 -28.59
N TRP A 221 -2.27 -6.93 -29.65
CA TRP A 221 -0.80 -7.05 -29.61
C TRP A 221 -0.17 -5.78 -29.02
N GLN A 222 0.68 -5.96 -27.99
CA GLN A 222 1.38 -4.90 -27.26
C GLN A 222 0.48 -3.90 -26.50
N ALA A 223 -0.84 -4.07 -26.48
CA ALA A 223 -1.72 -3.27 -25.64
C ALA A 223 -1.60 -3.71 -24.17
N GLU A 224 -1.46 -2.76 -23.26
CA GLU A 224 -1.45 -3.03 -21.82
C GLU A 224 -2.82 -2.73 -21.20
N LEU A 225 -3.36 -3.69 -20.43
CA LEU A 225 -4.73 -3.61 -19.91
C LEU A 225 -4.82 -3.47 -18.37
N GLY A 226 -3.79 -3.00 -17.68
CA GLY A 226 -3.79 -2.82 -16.21
C GLY A 226 -3.95 -1.38 -15.70
N ALA A 227 -3.23 -0.42 -16.30
CA ALA A 227 -3.28 0.98 -15.88
C ALA A 227 -4.63 1.67 -16.18
N GLN A 228 -5.37 1.17 -17.17
CA GLN A 228 -6.62 1.78 -17.64
C GLN A 228 -7.89 1.13 -17.06
N ALA A 229 -7.79 -0.10 -16.53
CA ALA A 229 -8.94 -0.81 -15.99
C ALA A 229 -9.01 -0.68 -14.47
N ASP A 230 -9.84 0.24 -13.97
CA ASP A 230 -10.02 0.49 -12.53
C ASP A 230 -10.36 -0.79 -11.72
N ALA A 231 -10.96 -1.79 -12.36
CA ALA A 231 -11.25 -3.08 -11.74
C ALA A 231 -9.99 -3.96 -11.50
N LEU A 232 -8.93 -3.78 -12.30
CA LEU A 232 -7.65 -4.49 -12.13
C LEU A 232 -6.70 -3.75 -11.19
N LYS A 233 -6.86 -2.43 -11.04
CA LYS A 233 -6.13 -1.61 -10.04
C LYS A 233 -6.32 -2.05 -8.59
N GLN A 234 -7.33 -2.86 -8.29
CA GLN A 234 -7.58 -3.37 -6.93
C GLN A 234 -6.66 -4.53 -6.54
N ALA A 235 -5.88 -5.07 -7.49
CA ALA A 235 -4.88 -6.09 -7.25
C ALA A 235 -3.48 -5.46 -7.31
N LEU A 236 -2.83 -5.39 -6.14
CA LEU A 236 -1.43 -4.98 -6.03
C LEU A 236 -0.51 -6.20 -6.20
N VAL A 237 0.60 -6.01 -6.90
CA VAL A 237 1.69 -6.98 -6.99
C VAL A 237 2.93 -6.36 -6.34
N SER A 238 3.59 -7.10 -5.45
CA SER A 238 4.90 -6.78 -4.90
C SER A 238 5.98 -7.44 -5.75
N ARG A 239 7.06 -6.74 -6.11
CA ARG A 239 8.21 -7.36 -6.82
C ARG A 239 9.48 -7.31 -5.97
N PRO A 240 9.58 -8.09 -4.89
CA PRO A 240 10.78 -8.11 -4.04
C PRO A 240 12.03 -8.68 -4.76
N ASP A 241 11.83 -9.39 -5.86
CA ASP A 241 12.85 -10.09 -6.64
C ASP A 241 13.59 -9.18 -7.65
N GLU A 242 13.02 -8.04 -8.03
CA GLU A 242 13.67 -7.02 -8.89
C GLU A 242 14.47 -5.98 -8.08
N VAL A 243 14.31 -6.01 -6.77
CA VAL A 243 14.86 -5.06 -5.79
C VAL A 243 16.38 -5.15 -5.61
N PRO A 244 17.06 -6.33 -5.68
CA PRO A 244 18.50 -6.41 -5.42
C PRO A 244 19.38 -5.48 -6.26
N GLY A 245 19.03 -5.22 -7.53
CA GLY A 245 19.77 -4.27 -8.39
C GLY A 245 19.47 -2.79 -8.09
N MET A 246 18.29 -2.48 -7.56
CA MET A 246 17.92 -1.12 -7.14
C MET A 246 18.50 -0.76 -5.75
N LEU A 247 18.62 -1.72 -4.84
CA LEU A 247 19.12 -1.48 -3.47
C LEU A 247 20.55 -0.92 -3.43
N ASP A 248 21.43 -1.39 -4.32
CA ASP A 248 22.83 -0.93 -4.37
C ASP A 248 22.95 0.51 -4.89
N SER A 249 21.97 1.00 -5.67
CA SER A 249 21.97 2.38 -6.21
C SER A 249 21.21 3.38 -5.34
N TRP A 250 20.25 2.92 -4.52
CA TRP A 250 19.44 3.73 -3.59
C TRP A 250 20.10 3.91 -2.20
N MET A 251 21.34 3.42 -2.04
CA MET A 251 22.07 3.41 -0.78
C MET A 251 22.04 4.75 -0.04
N THR A 252 21.96 4.67 1.30
CA THR A 252 22.22 5.65 2.39
C THR A 252 21.95 7.14 2.12
N GLU A 253 22.53 7.71 1.07
CA GLU A 253 22.41 9.09 0.64
C GLU A 253 20.96 9.47 0.28
N THR A 254 20.19 8.58 -0.37
CA THR A 254 18.75 8.83 -0.60
C THR A 254 17.98 8.91 0.72
N ILE A 255 18.27 8.03 1.68
CA ILE A 255 17.55 7.99 2.97
C ILE A 255 17.95 9.17 3.87
N ARG A 256 19.23 9.57 3.85
CA ARG A 256 19.71 10.82 4.47
C ARG A 256 19.09 12.04 3.82
N HIS A 257 19.03 12.08 2.49
CA HIS A 257 18.36 13.15 1.74
C HIS A 257 16.86 13.21 2.05
N LEU A 258 16.23 12.05 2.28
CA LEU A 258 14.84 11.95 2.73
C LEU A 258 14.64 12.33 4.20
N GLY A 259 15.72 12.52 4.97
CA GLY A 259 15.68 12.85 6.39
C GLY A 259 15.00 11.79 7.25
N LEU A 260 14.93 10.54 6.78
CA LEU A 260 14.22 9.46 7.46
C LEU A 260 14.89 9.04 8.78
N GLU A 261 16.14 9.46 9.00
CA GLU A 261 16.83 9.30 10.29
C GLU A 261 16.12 10.02 11.44
N ALA A 262 15.30 11.04 11.16
CA ALA A 262 14.52 11.75 12.17
C ALA A 262 13.39 10.91 12.79
N LEU A 263 13.06 9.75 12.18
CA LEU A 263 12.03 8.83 12.67
C LEU A 263 12.57 7.79 13.67
N CYS A 264 13.90 7.65 13.78
CA CYS A 264 14.60 6.64 14.60
C CYS A 264 15.34 7.24 15.79
#